data_AF-A0A7C2VUI4-F1
#
_entry.id   AF-A0A7C2VUI4-F1
#
_cell.length_a   1.000
_cell.length_b   1.000
_cell.length_c   1.000
_cell.angle_alpha   90.00
_cell.angle_beta   90.00
_cell.angle_gamma   90.00
#
_symmetry.space_group_name_H-M   'P 1'
#
loop_
_entity.id
_entity.type
_entity.pdbx_description
1 polymer ?
#
loop_
_entity_poly.entity_id
_entity_poly.type
_entity_poly.pdbx_seq_one_letter_code
_entity_poly.pdbx_strand_id
1 'polypeptide(L)' 'MKARERFLTALDHGVPDMIPIYDMGMDAEVVTKIMGVDSYSLELEVECYRKLGLDAVTAWPETFPVEYFKDDKG' A
#
# COMPACT_ATOMS: atom_id res chain seq x y z
N MET A 1 3.00 1.78 -18.25
CA MET A 1 2.98 0.57 -17.39
C MET A 1 1.93 0.76 -16.30
N LYS A 2 1.27 -0.29 -15.81
CA LYS A 2 0.38 -0.16 -14.63
C LYS A 2 1.21 -0.10 -13.34
N ALA A 3 0.67 0.48 -12.27
CA ALA A 3 1.34 0.60 -10.97
C ALA A 3 1.99 -0.73 -10.49
N ARG A 4 1.20 -1.82 -10.49
CA ARG A 4 1.70 -3.16 -10.14
C ARG A 4 2.87 -3.61 -11.02
N GLU A 5 2.76 -3.43 -12.33
CA GLU A 5 3.80 -3.84 -13.29
C GLU A 5 5.08 -3.04 -13.07
N ARG A 6 4.95 -1.74 -12.77
CA ARG A 6 6.05 -0.83 -12.45
C ARG A 6 6.80 -1.25 -11.21
N PHE A 7 6.06 -1.50 -10.13
CA PHE A 7 6.62 -1.92 -8.85
C PHE A 7 7.37 -3.24 -8.98
N LEU A 8 6.76 -4.24 -9.62
CA LEU A 8 7.38 -5.56 -9.83
C LEU A 8 8.60 -5.51 -10.75
N THR A 9 8.53 -4.71 -11.83
CA THR A 9 9.68 -4.53 -12.73
C THR A 9 10.89 -3.97 -11.97
N ALA A 10 10.69 -3.01 -11.07
CA ALA A 10 11.76 -2.45 -10.25
C ALA A 10 12.32 -3.46 -9.24
N LEU A 11 11.46 -4.26 -8.60
CA LEU A 11 11.88 -5.32 -7.67
C LEU A 11 12.71 -6.41 -8.36
N ASP A 12 12.38 -6.73 -9.61
CA ASP A 12 13.11 -7.71 -10.43
C ASP A 12 14.37 -7.10 -11.10
N HIS A 13 14.83 -5.94 -10.64
CA HIS A 13 15.98 -5.20 -11.18
C HIS A 13 15.86 -4.82 -12.67
N GLY A 14 14.64 -4.78 -13.20
CA GLY A 14 14.35 -4.22 -14.53
C GLY A 14 14.32 -2.69 -14.54
N VAL A 15 14.10 -2.11 -15.73
CA VAL A 15 13.94 -0.67 -15.91
C VAL A 15 12.44 -0.34 -16.07
N PRO A 16 11.77 0.19 -15.04
CA PRO A 16 10.37 0.61 -15.14
C PRO A 16 10.20 1.87 -16.01
N ASP A 17 8.95 2.19 -16.38
CA ASP A 17 8.63 3.41 -17.15
C ASP A 17 8.84 4.71 -16.34
N MET A 18 8.83 4.61 -15.01
CA MET A 18 9.24 5.65 -14.06
C MET A 18 9.61 5.00 -12.72
N ILE A 19 10.29 5.75 -11.83
CA ILE A 19 10.63 5.26 -10.49
C ILE A 19 9.34 5.00 -9.69
N PRO A 20 9.07 3.76 -9.24
CA PRO A 20 7.89 3.49 -8.43
C PRO A 20 8.01 4.13 -7.05
N ILE A 21 6.89 4.61 -6.52
CA ILE A 21 6.84 5.24 -5.20
C ILE A 21 5.85 4.47 -4.32
N TYR A 22 6.26 4.23 -3.07
CA TYR A 22 5.38 3.70 -2.03
C TYR A 22 5.77 4.36 -0.70
N ASP A 23 4.88 4.23 0.27
CA ASP A 23 5.13 4.65 1.64
C ASP A 23 5.07 3.43 2.58
N MET A 24 5.86 3.45 3.66
CA MET A 24 5.89 2.33 4.63
C MET A 24 4.71 2.36 5.62
N GLY A 25 3.87 3.39 5.59
CA GLY A 25 2.66 3.51 6.38
C GLY A 25 2.29 4.97 6.57
N MET A 26 1.06 5.33 6.24
CA MET A 26 0.57 6.69 6.37
C MET A 26 -0.21 6.85 7.67
N ASP A 27 0.10 7.88 8.45
CA ASP A 27 -0.64 8.17 9.68
C ASP A 27 -2.13 8.41 9.37
N ALA A 28 -3.01 7.88 10.22
CA ALA A 28 -4.46 8.04 10.08
C ALA A 28 -4.88 9.52 9.98
N GLU A 29 -4.21 10.43 10.71
CA GLU A 29 -4.43 11.88 10.65
C GLU A 29 -4.07 12.49 9.28
N VAL A 30 -3.05 11.95 8.62
CA VAL A 30 -2.65 12.38 7.28
C VAL A 30 -3.67 11.88 6.26
N VAL A 31 -4.11 10.63 6.39
CA VAL A 31 -5.16 10.04 5.53
C VAL A 31 -6.46 10.84 5.62
N THR A 32 -6.98 11.08 6.83
CA THR A 32 -8.23 11.84 7.04
C THR A 32 -8.13 13.26 6.51
N LYS A 33 -6.97 13.91 6.68
CA LYS A 33 -6.70 15.25 6.13
C LYS A 33 -6.67 15.28 4.60
N ILE A 34 -6.01 14.31 3.95
CA ILE A 34 -5.93 14.24 2.47
C ILE A 34 -7.29 13.88 1.85
N MET A 35 -8.07 13.06 2.55
CA MET A 35 -9.36 12.59 2.09
C MET A 35 -10.51 13.54 2.46
N GLY A 36 -10.31 14.45 3.42
CA GLY A 36 -11.31 15.42 3.84
C GLY A 36 -12.47 14.78 4.60
N VAL A 37 -12.16 13.80 5.45
CA VAL A 37 -13.14 13.07 6.27
C VAL A 37 -12.72 13.04 7.74
N ASP A 38 -13.67 12.80 8.65
CA ASP A 38 -13.42 12.89 10.09
C ASP A 38 -12.99 11.55 10.73
N SER A 39 -13.06 10.44 9.99
CA SER A 39 -12.81 9.09 10.50
C SER A 39 -11.96 8.27 9.53
N TYR A 40 -11.04 7.49 10.09
CA TYR A 40 -10.14 6.61 9.35
C TYR A 40 -10.73 5.20 9.17
N SER A 41 -10.43 4.57 8.03
CA SER A 41 -10.56 3.13 7.80
C SER A 41 -9.43 2.63 6.89
N LEU A 42 -9.18 1.33 6.85
CA LEU A 42 -8.19 0.72 5.96
C LEU A 42 -8.56 0.91 4.48
N GLU A 43 -9.85 0.83 4.15
CA GLU A 43 -10.33 1.09 2.79
C GLU A 43 -10.07 2.53 2.35
N LEU A 44 -10.23 3.49 3.28
CA LEU A 44 -9.93 4.89 3.05
C LEU A 44 -8.43 5.11 2.82
N GLU A 45 -7.58 4.40 3.56
CA GLU A 45 -6.13 4.45 3.33
C GLU A 45 -5.78 3.95 1.93
N VAL A 46 -6.33 2.80 1.50
CA VAL A 46 -6.12 2.27 0.14
C VAL A 46 -6.59 3.28 -0.92
N GLU A 47 -7.72 3.95 -0.70
CA GLU A 47 -8.20 5.00 -1.58
C GLU A 47 -7.27 6.22 -1.61
N CYS A 48 -6.76 6.65 -0.46
CA CYS A 48 -5.78 7.72 -0.33
C CYS A 48 -4.51 7.41 -1.13
N TYR A 49 -3.97 6.19 -1.03
CA TYR A 49 -2.77 5.78 -1.77
C TYR A 49 -3.00 5.82 -3.28
N ARG A 50 -4.18 5.37 -3.74
CA ARG A 50 -4.56 5.46 -5.15
C ARG A 50 -4.66 6.92 -5.61
N LYS A 51 -5.25 7.80 -4.79
CA LYS A 51 -5.39 9.24 -5.07
C LYS A 51 -4.02 9.93 -5.18
N LEU A 52 -3.06 9.53 -4.36
CA LEU A 52 -1.69 10.05 -4.37
C LEU A 52 -0.82 9.48 -5.49
N GLY A 53 -1.30 8.47 -6.22
CA GLY A 53 -0.55 7.82 -7.29
C GLY A 53 0.57 6.92 -6.79
N LEU A 54 0.45 6.39 -5.57
CA LEU A 54 1.39 5.40 -5.04
C LEU A 54 1.24 4.07 -5.81
N ASP A 55 2.39 3.44 -6.08
CA ASP A 55 2.46 2.22 -6.88
C ASP A 55 2.19 0.94 -6.06
N ALA A 56 2.33 1.03 -4.75
CA ALA A 56 2.06 -0.06 -3.80
C ALA A 56 1.46 0.46 -2.50
N VAL A 57 0.72 -0.42 -1.82
CA VAL A 57 0.20 -0.22 -0.47
C VAL A 57 0.91 -1.22 0.43
N THR A 58 1.49 -0.73 1.54
CA THR A 58 2.10 -1.60 2.54
C THR A 58 1.00 -2.30 3.32
N ALA A 59 1.04 -3.62 3.35
CA ALA A 59 0.14 -4.41 4.18
C ALA A 59 0.86 -4.76 5.49
N TRP A 60 0.18 -4.52 6.61
CA TRP A 60 0.65 -4.86 7.95
C TRP A 60 0.18 -6.27 8.33
N PRO A 61 0.80 -6.95 9.30
CA PRO A 61 0.30 -8.24 9.78
C PRO A 61 -1.18 -8.22 10.14
N GLU A 62 -1.62 -7.13 10.76
CA GLU A 62 -3.01 -6.87 11.15
C GLU A 62 -3.95 -6.66 9.94
N THR A 63 -3.39 -6.38 8.76
CA THR A 63 -4.14 -6.29 7.49
C THR A 63 -4.56 -7.67 6.99
N PHE A 64 -3.88 -8.74 7.40
CA PHE A 64 -4.19 -10.10 6.97
C PHE A 64 -4.91 -10.88 8.07
N PRO A 65 -5.79 -11.82 7.71
CA PRO A 65 -6.36 -12.75 8.70
C PRO A 65 -5.24 -13.52 9.42
N VAL A 66 -5.39 -13.76 10.73
CA VAL A 66 -4.36 -14.41 11.57
C VAL A 66 -3.94 -15.77 11.01
N GLU A 67 -4.85 -16.46 10.34
CA GLU A 67 -4.61 -17.74 9.65
C GLU A 67 -3.59 -17.66 8.50
N TYR A 68 -3.30 -16.49 7.94
CA TYR A 68 -2.26 -16.31 6.91
C TYR A 68 -0.84 -16.38 7.48
N PHE A 69 -0.68 -16.23 8.80
CA PHE A 69 0.62 -16.31 9.50
C PHE A 69 0.89 -17.67 10.15
N LYS A 70 -0.07 -18.59 10.10
CA LYS A 70 0.16 -19.96 10.57
C LYS A 70 0.83 -20.73 9.44
N ASP A 71 2.12 -21.00 9.58
CA ASP A 71 2.76 -22.03 8.77
C ASP A 71 2.44 -23.43 9.36
N ASP A 72 2.77 -24.50 8.63
CA ASP A 72 2.58 -25.89 9.09
C ASP A 72 3.39 -26.22 10.37
N LYS A 73 4.15 -25.26 10.93
CA LYS A 73 5.05 -25.45 12.07
C LYS A 73 4.59 -24.76 13.36
N GLY A 74 3.52 -23.96 13.31
CA GLY A 74 2.85 -23.40 14.50
C GLY A 74 3.31 -22.01 14.88
#